data_AF-K7GH48-F1
#
_entry.id   AF-K7GH48-F1
#
_cell.length_a   1.000
_cell.length_b   1.000
_cell.length_c   1.000
_cell.angle_alpha   90.00
_cell.angle_beta   90.00
_cell.angle_gamma   90.00
#
_symmetry.space_group_name_H-M   'P 1'
#
loop_
_entity.id
_entity.type
_entity.pdbx_description
1 polymer ?
#
loop_
_entity_poly.entity_id
_entity_poly.type
_entity_poly.pdbx_seq_one_letter_code
_entity_poly.pdbx_strand_id
1 'polypeptide(L)'
;MQVQTQTHSGSCCFFQSLGHNTSSLLTDRKQELECCLSAMMEENDLLQSTVEELQERVLVLERQSHDKDLQLHQSQLELQEVRLSYRQLQGKVEELSEERSLQSFNTTSTSLLSEIEQSMEAEEQEQEREQLRLQLWEAYCQIRYLCSHLRGNDSADSAVSTDSSMDESSETSSAKDVPAGSLRAGLNELKRLIQSVLDGPDSTSSRRSDDDALEEQIKQTSEDSRVLRELMEGERGKLRQSLEELQRLHSQVTLLSVEMTVLKEERDRLRGSAEDKETNEQLLKAIRDRDEAIAKKNAVEMELAKCKMDMMSLNSQLLDAIQQKLNLSQQLEAWQDDMHRVIDQQLMDKHLKEWSQPAYSFSNGYSPCSGRSSRGMSPLGQKGTISFPFSRKINVKGETFPIISA
;
A
#
# COMPACT_ATOMS: atom_id res chain seq x y z
N MET A 1 8.41 -63.05 100.46
CA MET A 1 7.51 -63.16 99.29
C MET A 1 6.86 -61.83 98.86
N GLN A 2 6.80 -60.77 99.67
CA GLN A 2 6.17 -59.49 99.27
C GLN A 2 7.03 -58.55 98.38
N VAL A 3 8.36 -58.65 98.40
CA VAL A 3 9.24 -57.76 97.60
C VAL A 3 9.20 -58.10 96.10
N GLN A 4 8.98 -59.37 95.76
CA GLN A 4 9.03 -59.88 94.38
C GLN A 4 7.75 -59.59 93.57
N THR A 5 6.60 -59.45 94.24
CA THR A 5 5.32 -59.08 93.62
C THR A 5 5.23 -57.57 93.35
N GLN A 6 5.82 -56.73 94.21
CA GLN A 6 5.83 -55.27 94.04
C GLN A 6 6.75 -54.83 92.88
N THR A 7 7.90 -55.51 92.69
CA THR A 7 8.80 -55.28 91.54
C THR A 7 8.20 -55.75 90.21
N HIS A 8 7.42 -56.84 90.21
CA HIS A 8 6.72 -57.32 89.01
C HIS A 8 5.57 -56.41 88.59
N SER A 9 4.80 -55.88 89.54
CA SER A 9 3.72 -54.92 89.27
C SER A 9 4.26 -53.59 88.74
N GLY A 10 5.32 -53.04 89.34
CA GLY A 10 5.97 -51.81 88.86
C GLY A 10 6.59 -51.97 87.47
N SER A 11 7.20 -53.13 87.19
CA SER A 11 7.72 -53.43 85.84
C SER A 11 6.59 -53.54 84.81
N CYS A 12 5.48 -54.20 85.15
CA CYS A 12 4.31 -54.31 84.27
C CYS A 12 3.74 -52.93 83.91
N CYS A 13 3.53 -52.05 84.90
CA CYS A 13 3.05 -50.69 84.66
C CYS A 13 4.03 -49.85 83.82
N PHE A 14 5.34 -50.02 84.01
CA PHE A 14 6.36 -49.32 83.20
C PHE A 14 6.34 -49.78 81.74
N PHE A 15 6.28 -51.09 81.47
CA PHE A 15 6.14 -51.62 80.12
C PHE A 15 4.81 -51.22 79.47
N GLN A 16 3.72 -51.17 80.24
CA GLN A 16 2.43 -50.69 79.74
C GLN A 16 2.46 -49.20 79.40
N SER A 17 3.11 -48.38 80.23
CA SER A 17 3.26 -46.95 79.97
C SER A 17 4.18 -46.68 78.77
N LEU A 18 5.31 -47.39 78.66
CA LEU A 18 6.16 -47.31 77.47
C LEU A 18 5.43 -47.75 76.22
N GLY A 19 4.68 -48.86 76.27
CA GLY A 19 3.91 -49.37 75.14
C GLY A 19 2.82 -48.41 74.66
N HIS A 20 2.10 -47.77 75.59
CA HIS A 20 1.12 -46.74 75.23
C HIS A 20 1.79 -45.49 74.65
N ASN A 21 2.91 -45.04 75.24
CA ASN A 21 3.62 -43.85 74.76
C ASN A 21 4.25 -44.08 73.37
N THR A 22 4.87 -45.23 73.12
CA THR A 22 5.41 -45.56 71.80
C THR A 22 4.31 -45.78 70.78
N SER A 23 3.20 -46.42 71.16
CA SER A 23 2.03 -46.54 70.28
C SER A 23 1.44 -45.17 69.94
N SER A 24 1.33 -44.25 70.90
CA SER A 24 0.85 -42.88 70.69
C SER A 24 1.75 -42.10 69.74
N LEU A 25 3.07 -42.13 69.96
CA LEU A 25 4.03 -41.44 69.10
C LEU A 25 4.02 -41.98 67.67
N LEU A 26 3.84 -43.30 67.50
CA LEU A 26 3.70 -43.92 66.18
C LEU A 26 2.38 -43.55 65.50
N THR A 27 1.27 -43.45 66.24
CA THR A 27 0.00 -42.98 65.68
C THR A 27 0.03 -41.51 65.30
N ASP A 28 0.69 -40.66 66.10
CA ASP A 28 0.83 -39.23 65.80
C ASP A 28 1.68 -39.04 64.54
N ARG A 29 2.80 -39.77 64.44
CA ARG A 29 3.64 -39.74 63.24
C ARG A 29 2.91 -40.27 62.00
N LYS A 30 2.07 -41.29 62.16
CA LYS A 30 1.22 -41.80 61.08
C LYS A 30 0.22 -40.73 60.62
N GLN A 31 -0.49 -40.10 61.55
CA GLN A 31 -1.45 -39.03 61.24
C GLN A 31 -0.78 -37.85 60.56
N GLU A 32 0.41 -37.45 61.01
CA GLU A 32 1.17 -36.37 60.37
C GLU A 32 1.54 -36.72 58.91
N LEU A 33 2.00 -37.95 58.66
CA LEU A 33 2.27 -38.42 57.29
C LEU A 33 0.99 -38.49 56.44
N GLU A 34 -0.14 -38.92 57.01
CA GLU A 34 -1.43 -38.93 56.33
C GLU A 34 -1.87 -37.50 55.97
N CYS A 35 -1.75 -36.53 56.88
CA CYS A 35 -2.03 -35.13 56.61
C CYS A 35 -1.12 -34.54 55.52
N CYS A 36 0.19 -34.84 55.56
CA CYS A 36 1.13 -34.40 54.53
C CYS A 36 0.78 -35.01 53.16
N LEU A 37 0.41 -36.29 53.11
CA LEU A 37 -0.02 -36.95 51.87
C LEU A 37 -1.32 -36.32 51.33
N SER A 38 -2.30 -36.04 52.19
CA SER A 38 -3.53 -35.36 51.79
C SER A 38 -3.27 -33.96 51.22
N ALA A 39 -2.42 -33.16 51.87
CA ALA A 39 -2.05 -31.83 51.37
C ALA A 39 -1.34 -31.90 50.00
N MET A 40 -0.43 -32.86 49.81
CA MET A 40 0.24 -33.08 48.52
C MET A 40 -0.73 -33.55 47.43
N MET A 41 -1.74 -34.34 47.77
CA MET A 41 -2.80 -34.74 46.84
C MET A 41 -3.65 -33.55 46.40
N GLU A 42 -4.07 -32.69 47.35
CA GLU A 42 -4.82 -31.47 47.04
C GLU A 42 -4.02 -30.52 46.15
N GLU A 43 -2.72 -30.36 46.41
CA GLU A 43 -1.83 -29.59 45.53
C GLU A 43 -1.71 -30.22 44.14
N ASN A 44 -1.65 -31.55 44.05
CA ASN A 44 -1.62 -32.26 42.77
C ASN A 44 -2.90 -32.02 41.96
N ASP A 45 -4.07 -32.10 42.60
CA ASP A 45 -5.36 -31.86 41.97
C ASP A 45 -5.48 -30.41 41.47
N LEU A 46 -5.00 -29.44 42.24
CA LEU A 46 -4.93 -28.03 41.82
C LEU A 46 -4.00 -27.85 40.61
N LEU A 47 -2.80 -28.44 40.65
CA LEU A 47 -1.86 -28.38 39.53
C LEU A 47 -2.46 -29.03 38.28
N GLN A 48 -3.13 -30.17 38.42
CA GLN A 48 -3.80 -30.85 37.33
C GLN A 48 -4.88 -29.96 36.69
N SER A 49 -5.71 -29.30 37.50
CA SER A 49 -6.69 -28.33 37.01
C SER A 49 -6.03 -27.15 36.27
N THR A 50 -4.92 -26.61 36.78
CA THR A 50 -4.20 -25.52 36.08
C THR A 50 -3.59 -25.98 34.76
N VAL A 51 -3.11 -27.23 34.69
CA VAL A 51 -2.57 -27.81 33.46
C VAL A 51 -3.69 -27.97 32.42
N GLU A 52 -4.86 -28.43 32.82
CA GLU A 52 -6.04 -28.56 31.95
C GLU A 52 -6.47 -27.19 31.39
N GLU A 53 -6.56 -26.15 32.24
CA GLU A 53 -6.87 -24.78 31.81
C GLU A 53 -5.82 -24.24 30.82
N LEU A 54 -4.53 -24.49 31.09
CA LEU A 54 -3.45 -24.07 30.18
C LEU A 54 -3.50 -24.83 28.86
N GLN A 55 -3.85 -26.12 28.86
CA GLN A 55 -4.04 -26.91 27.64
C GLN A 55 -5.19 -26.35 26.79
N GLU A 56 -6.33 -26.03 27.39
CA GLU A 56 -7.45 -25.40 26.70
C GLU A 56 -7.05 -24.05 26.10
N ARG A 57 -6.30 -23.23 26.86
CA ARG A 57 -5.79 -21.95 26.39
C ARG A 57 -4.84 -22.09 25.21
N VAL A 58 -3.97 -23.11 25.23
CA VAL A 58 -3.07 -23.42 24.10
C VAL A 58 -3.88 -23.78 22.86
N LEU A 59 -4.88 -24.66 22.96
CA LEU A 59 -5.74 -25.04 21.83
C LEU A 59 -6.46 -23.84 21.22
N VAL A 60 -6.96 -22.92 22.04
CA VAL A 60 -7.59 -21.68 21.55
C VAL A 60 -6.59 -20.79 20.82
N LEU A 61 -5.38 -20.62 21.37
CA LEU A 61 -4.34 -19.81 20.73
C LEU A 61 -3.85 -20.43 19.42
N GLU A 62 -3.72 -21.76 19.36
CA GLU A 62 -3.39 -22.48 18.13
C GLU A 62 -4.46 -22.23 17.07
N ARG A 63 -5.75 -22.39 17.41
CA ARG A 63 -6.84 -22.09 16.47
C ARG A 63 -6.80 -20.65 15.97
N GLN A 64 -6.59 -19.69 16.86
CA GLN A 64 -6.45 -18.28 16.48
C GLN A 64 -5.25 -18.01 15.59
N SER A 65 -4.13 -18.72 15.78
CA SER A 65 -2.96 -18.62 14.91
C SER A 65 -3.30 -19.12 13.50
N HIS A 66 -3.91 -20.30 13.40
CA HIS A 66 -4.32 -20.87 12.11
C HIS A 66 -5.31 -19.95 11.38
N ASP A 67 -6.29 -19.38 12.08
CA ASP A 67 -7.26 -18.44 11.50
C ASP A 67 -6.56 -17.17 10.97
N LYS A 68 -5.57 -16.64 11.69
CA LYS A 68 -4.77 -15.50 11.23
C LYS A 68 -3.90 -15.84 10.03
N ASP A 69 -3.30 -17.03 10.00
CA ASP A 69 -2.50 -17.50 8.86
C ASP A 69 -3.36 -17.63 7.60
N LEU A 70 -4.59 -18.13 7.73
CA LEU A 70 -5.56 -18.17 6.63
C LEU A 70 -5.94 -16.76 6.15
N GLN A 71 -6.20 -15.82 7.05
CA GLN A 71 -6.49 -14.42 6.69
C GLN A 71 -5.31 -13.75 5.97
N LEU A 72 -4.08 -13.97 6.45
CA LEU A 72 -2.87 -13.46 5.79
C LEU A 72 -2.72 -14.05 4.39
N HIS A 73 -2.97 -15.34 4.22
CA HIS A 73 -2.89 -15.98 2.90
C HIS A 73 -3.93 -15.40 1.94
N GLN A 74 -5.17 -15.19 2.40
CA GLN A 74 -6.21 -14.57 1.60
C GLN A 74 -5.84 -13.12 1.19
N SER A 75 -5.37 -12.31 2.14
CA SER A 75 -4.94 -10.94 1.85
C SER A 75 -3.77 -10.88 0.87
N GLN A 76 -2.85 -11.85 0.90
CA GLN A 76 -1.76 -11.95 -0.07
C GLN A 76 -2.27 -12.22 -1.49
N LEU A 77 -3.28 -13.08 -1.64
CA LEU A 77 -3.90 -13.37 -2.95
C LEU A 77 -4.62 -12.14 -3.50
N GLU A 78 -5.42 -11.46 -2.68
CA GLU A 78 -6.11 -10.21 -3.05
C GLU A 78 -5.10 -9.13 -3.46
N LEU A 79 -4.00 -8.98 -2.72
CA LEU A 79 -2.94 -8.05 -3.06
C LEU A 79 -2.27 -8.40 -4.40
N GLN A 80 -2.08 -9.68 -4.70
CA GLN A 80 -1.54 -10.13 -5.98
C GLN A 80 -2.49 -9.79 -7.13
N GLU A 81 -3.79 -10.02 -6.95
CA GLU A 81 -4.83 -9.68 -7.93
C GLU A 81 -4.88 -8.17 -8.18
N VAL A 82 -4.90 -7.36 -7.11
CA VAL A 82 -4.87 -5.89 -7.22
C VAL A 82 -3.60 -5.44 -7.95
N ARG A 83 -2.43 -5.99 -7.63
CA ARG A 83 -1.18 -5.67 -8.35
C ARG A 83 -1.24 -6.00 -9.83
N LEU A 84 -1.84 -7.13 -10.21
CA LEU A 84 -2.03 -7.48 -11.61
C LEU A 84 -3.00 -6.52 -12.30
N SER A 85 -4.12 -6.19 -11.66
CA SER A 85 -5.09 -5.22 -12.18
C SER A 85 -4.49 -3.82 -12.34
N TYR A 86 -3.65 -3.38 -11.39
CA TYR A 86 -2.93 -2.11 -11.46
C TYR A 86 -1.98 -2.08 -12.64
N ARG A 87 -1.20 -3.14 -12.88
CA ARG A 87 -0.32 -3.22 -14.06
C ARG A 87 -1.11 -3.18 -15.37
N GLN A 88 -2.26 -3.86 -15.42
CA GLN A 88 -3.12 -3.83 -16.61
C GLN A 88 -3.68 -2.42 -16.86
N LEU A 89 -4.16 -1.75 -15.80
CA LEU A 89 -4.66 -0.38 -15.91
C LEU A 89 -3.56 0.60 -16.28
N GLN A 90 -2.36 0.44 -15.71
CA GLN A 90 -1.19 1.22 -16.07
C GLN A 90 -0.87 1.07 -17.57
N GLY A 91 -0.86 -0.16 -18.09
CA GLY A 91 -0.69 -0.40 -19.52
C GLY A 91 -1.74 0.33 -20.38
N LYS A 92 -3.02 0.28 -19.98
CA LYS A 92 -4.09 1.03 -20.67
C LYS A 92 -3.90 2.55 -20.62
N VAL A 93 -3.40 3.08 -19.51
CA VAL A 93 -3.10 4.51 -19.40
C VAL A 93 -1.95 4.90 -20.32
N GLU A 94 -0.91 4.06 -20.41
CA GLU A 94 0.20 4.24 -21.34
C GLU A 94 -0.30 4.19 -22.80
N GLU A 95 -1.11 3.20 -23.18
CA GLU A 95 -1.76 3.11 -24.50
C GLU A 95 -2.58 4.35 -24.84
N LEU A 96 -3.50 4.79 -23.96
CA LEU A 96 -4.30 6.00 -24.17
C LEU A 96 -3.44 7.27 -24.27
N SER A 97 -2.32 7.31 -23.54
CA SER A 97 -1.39 8.45 -23.61
C SER A 97 -0.66 8.51 -24.95
N GLU A 98 -0.29 7.35 -25.51
CA GLU A 98 0.29 7.22 -26.85
C GLU A 98 -0.73 7.60 -27.92
N GLU A 99 -1.97 7.11 -27.83
CA GLU A 99 -3.06 7.48 -28.73
C GLU A 99 -3.31 9.00 -28.72
N ARG A 100 -3.36 9.63 -27.53
CA ARG A 100 -3.53 11.08 -27.41
C ARG A 100 -2.34 11.84 -28.01
N SER A 101 -1.13 11.33 -27.85
CA SER A 101 0.07 11.91 -28.46
C SER A 101 -0.03 11.87 -29.99
N LEU A 102 -0.31 10.71 -30.57
CA LEU A 102 -0.50 10.54 -32.01
C LEU A 102 -1.64 11.40 -32.55
N GLN A 103 -2.75 11.51 -31.82
CA GLN A 103 -3.87 12.37 -32.20
C GLN A 103 -3.51 13.86 -32.11
N SER A 104 -2.70 14.27 -31.14
CA SER A 104 -2.16 15.64 -31.07
C SER A 104 -1.29 15.96 -32.28
N PHE A 105 -0.41 15.04 -32.70
CA PHE A 105 0.43 15.24 -33.90
C PHE A 105 -0.41 15.31 -35.19
N ASN A 106 -1.41 14.44 -35.31
CA ASN A 106 -2.30 14.41 -36.47
C ASN A 106 -3.17 15.67 -36.54
N THR A 107 -3.74 16.14 -35.43
CA THR A 107 -4.59 17.34 -35.39
C THR A 107 -3.83 18.61 -35.76
N THR A 108 -2.59 18.79 -35.29
CA THR A 108 -1.77 19.93 -35.71
C THR A 108 -1.42 19.88 -37.19
N SER A 109 -1.15 18.68 -37.73
CA SER A 109 -0.82 18.51 -39.16
C SER A 109 -2.04 18.74 -40.05
N THR A 110 -3.22 18.24 -39.67
CA THR A 110 -4.47 18.48 -40.38
C THR A 110 -4.92 19.93 -40.30
N SER A 111 -4.68 20.60 -39.16
CA SER A 111 -5.01 22.02 -39.00
C SER A 111 -4.19 22.90 -39.94
N LEU A 112 -2.88 22.68 -40.03
CA LEU A 112 -2.02 23.42 -40.95
C LEU A 112 -2.34 23.16 -42.41
N LEU A 113 -2.63 21.90 -42.79
CA LEU A 113 -3.04 21.60 -44.16
C LEU A 113 -4.36 22.29 -44.51
N SER A 114 -5.35 22.26 -43.62
CA SER A 114 -6.62 22.95 -43.83
C SER A 114 -6.48 24.47 -43.88
N GLU A 115 -5.57 25.04 -43.08
CA GLU A 115 -5.26 26.48 -43.08
C GLU A 115 -4.54 26.92 -44.37
N ILE A 116 -3.60 26.12 -44.88
CA ILE A 116 -2.94 26.36 -46.18
C ILE A 116 -3.94 26.24 -47.33
N GLU A 117 -4.81 25.24 -47.29
CA GLU A 117 -5.83 25.01 -48.33
C GLU A 117 -6.84 26.18 -48.36
N GLN A 118 -7.31 26.64 -47.19
CA GLN A 118 -8.16 27.84 -47.09
C GLN A 118 -7.44 29.12 -47.53
N SER A 119 -6.14 29.26 -47.23
CA SER A 119 -5.35 30.41 -47.68
C SER A 119 -5.16 30.42 -49.19
N MET A 120 -4.92 29.26 -49.81
CA MET A 120 -4.79 29.14 -51.26
C MET A 120 -6.12 29.44 -51.96
N GLU A 121 -7.23 28.89 -51.46
CA GLU A 121 -8.56 29.15 -52.00
C GLU A 121 -8.95 30.63 -51.87
N ALA A 122 -8.56 31.29 -50.76
CA ALA A 122 -8.75 32.72 -50.59
C ALA A 122 -7.91 33.56 -51.58
N GLU A 123 -6.66 33.16 -51.84
CA GLU A 123 -5.80 33.83 -52.82
C GLU A 123 -6.32 33.68 -54.25
N GLU A 124 -6.84 32.49 -54.60
CA GLU A 124 -7.49 32.23 -55.90
C GLU A 124 -8.74 33.11 -56.08
N GLN A 125 -9.60 33.21 -55.06
CA GLN A 125 -10.76 34.09 -55.10
C GLN A 125 -10.38 35.57 -55.19
N GLU A 126 -9.28 35.99 -54.55
CA GLU A 126 -8.79 37.37 -54.67
C GLU A 126 -8.25 37.65 -56.08
N GLN A 127 -7.57 36.68 -56.71
CA GLN A 127 -7.16 36.77 -58.10
C GLN A 127 -8.36 36.85 -59.06
N GLU A 128 -9.39 36.02 -58.87
CA GLU A 128 -10.63 36.07 -59.66
C GLU A 128 -11.35 37.42 -59.51
N ARG A 129 -11.42 37.96 -58.28
CA ARG A 129 -12.00 39.28 -58.03
C ARG A 129 -11.22 40.39 -58.73
N GLU A 130 -9.89 40.34 -58.71
CA GLU A 130 -9.07 41.34 -59.39
C GLU A 130 -9.17 41.20 -60.91
N GLN A 131 -9.31 39.98 -61.44
CA GLN A 131 -9.58 39.74 -62.86
C GLN A 131 -10.94 40.31 -63.28
N LEU A 132 -12.00 40.05 -62.52
CA LEU A 132 -13.32 40.64 -62.75
C LEU A 132 -13.29 42.16 -62.66
N ARG A 133 -12.48 42.71 -61.75
CA ARG A 133 -12.28 44.16 -61.60
C ARG A 133 -11.63 44.77 -62.83
N LEU A 134 -10.63 44.11 -63.41
CA LEU A 134 -10.01 44.52 -64.67
C LEU A 134 -11.01 44.50 -65.83
N GLN A 135 -11.78 43.42 -65.98
CA GLN A 135 -12.81 43.32 -67.03
C GLN A 135 -13.89 44.41 -66.90
N LEU A 136 -14.31 44.70 -65.66
CA LEU A 136 -15.28 45.76 -65.39
C LEU A 136 -14.73 47.15 -65.77
N TRP A 137 -13.45 47.39 -65.50
CA TRP A 137 -12.76 48.63 -65.89
C TRP A 137 -12.66 48.76 -67.41
N GLU A 138 -12.32 47.69 -68.13
CA GLU A 138 -12.32 47.68 -69.60
C GLU A 138 -13.69 48.03 -70.19
N ALA A 139 -14.77 47.42 -69.67
CA ALA A 139 -16.13 47.72 -70.09
C ALA A 139 -16.52 49.18 -69.83
N TYR A 140 -16.14 49.72 -68.67
CA TYR A 140 -16.36 51.13 -68.34
C TYR A 140 -15.65 52.07 -69.32
N CYS A 141 -14.37 51.81 -69.64
CA CYS A 141 -13.60 52.58 -70.62
C CYS A 141 -14.25 52.56 -72.01
N GLN A 142 -14.75 51.39 -72.45
CA GLN A 142 -15.47 51.26 -73.72
C GLN A 142 -16.77 52.09 -73.76
N ILE A 143 -17.55 52.11 -72.67
CA ILE A 143 -18.79 52.90 -72.59
C ILE A 143 -18.49 54.40 -72.62
N ARG A 144 -17.44 54.86 -71.92
CA ARG A 144 -16.99 56.26 -71.98
C ARG A 144 -16.55 56.66 -73.39
N TYR A 145 -15.83 55.78 -74.08
CA TYR A 145 -15.43 55.99 -75.47
C TYR A 145 -16.66 56.16 -76.39
N LEU A 146 -17.65 55.27 -76.29
CA LEU A 146 -18.90 55.36 -77.05
C LEU A 146 -19.70 56.65 -76.75
N CYS A 147 -19.81 57.04 -75.48
CA CYS A 147 -20.46 58.29 -75.09
C CYS A 147 -19.75 59.51 -75.69
N SER A 148 -18.42 59.48 -75.76
CA SER A 148 -17.61 60.56 -76.35
C SER A 148 -17.76 60.61 -77.87
N HIS A 149 -17.85 59.45 -78.52
CA HIS A 149 -18.07 59.34 -79.97
C HIS A 149 -19.46 59.86 -80.39
N LEU A 150 -20.51 59.51 -79.65
CA LEU A 150 -21.87 60.01 -79.91
C LEU A 150 -21.99 61.52 -79.66
N ARG A 151 -21.32 62.05 -78.63
CA ARG A 151 -21.24 63.51 -78.36
C ARG A 151 -20.46 64.27 -79.44
N GLY A 152 -19.43 63.64 -80.02
CA GLY A 152 -18.63 64.21 -81.11
C GLY A 152 -19.42 64.40 -82.42
N ASN A 153 -20.49 63.62 -82.62
CA ASN A 153 -21.36 63.73 -83.79
C ASN A 153 -22.38 64.88 -83.69
N ASP A 154 -22.60 65.46 -82.50
CA ASP A 154 -23.43 66.66 -82.28
C ASP A 154 -22.60 67.97 -82.26
N SER A 155 -21.32 67.93 -82.65
CA SER A 155 -20.46 69.12 -82.74
C SER A 155 -20.52 69.81 -84.10
N ALA A 156 -21.74 70.09 -84.56
CA ALA A 156 -21.96 71.19 -85.48
C ALA A 156 -23.06 72.07 -84.88
N ASP A 157 -22.64 73.24 -84.41
CA ASP A 157 -23.47 74.41 -84.14
C ASP A 157 -24.15 74.49 -82.75
N SER A 158 -23.42 75.05 -81.78
CA SER A 158 -23.95 76.16 -80.97
C SER A 158 -22.86 76.76 -80.09
N ALA A 159 -22.47 77.98 -80.43
CA ALA A 159 -21.63 78.85 -79.61
C ALA A 159 -22.48 79.62 -78.61
N VAL A 160 -22.16 79.53 -77.31
CA VAL A 160 -22.08 80.66 -76.36
C VAL A 160 -21.64 80.13 -74.99
N SER A 161 -20.62 80.78 -74.42
CA SER A 161 -19.90 80.38 -73.20
C SER A 161 -20.62 80.76 -71.90
N THR A 162 -19.95 80.40 -70.79
CA THR A 162 -20.10 80.80 -69.36
C THR A 162 -21.16 79.99 -68.61
N ASP A 163 -20.86 79.18 -67.59
CA ASP A 163 -19.94 79.32 -66.46
C ASP A 163 -19.48 77.91 -66.02
N SER A 164 -18.16 77.75 -65.90
CA SER A 164 -17.49 76.53 -65.47
C SER A 164 -16.71 76.79 -64.18
N SER A 165 -17.21 76.26 -63.07
CA SER A 165 -16.37 75.92 -61.91
C SER A 165 -16.92 74.70 -61.17
N MET A 166 -16.37 73.53 -61.47
CA MET A 166 -15.57 72.76 -60.51
C MET A 166 -15.15 71.46 -61.21
N ASP A 167 -13.85 71.41 -61.42
CA ASP A 167 -13.03 70.25 -61.70
C ASP A 167 -13.43 69.02 -60.87
N GLU A 168 -13.54 67.89 -61.55
CA GLU A 168 -12.87 66.64 -61.16
C GLU A 168 -12.78 65.82 -62.46
N SER A 169 -11.87 66.25 -63.35
CA SER A 169 -11.29 65.29 -64.29
C SER A 169 -10.33 64.42 -63.51
N SER A 170 -10.83 63.54 -62.64
CA SER A 170 -9.97 62.52 -62.05
C SER A 170 -9.75 61.45 -63.11
N GLU A 171 -8.53 61.42 -63.61
CA GLU A 171 -7.92 60.31 -64.30
C GLU A 171 -8.17 59.02 -63.50
N THR A 172 -9.20 58.24 -63.81
CA THR A 172 -9.28 56.84 -63.35
C THR A 172 -8.40 55.99 -64.27
N SER A 173 -7.10 56.25 -64.26
CA SER A 173 -6.07 55.50 -65.01
C SER A 173 -5.73 54.15 -64.36
N SER A 174 -6.47 53.75 -63.32
CA SER A 174 -6.29 52.51 -62.58
C SER A 174 -7.63 51.80 -62.31
N ALA A 175 -7.64 50.47 -62.47
CA ALA A 175 -8.76 49.62 -62.10
C ALA A 175 -9.12 49.70 -60.60
N LYS A 176 -8.18 50.19 -59.76
CA LYS A 176 -8.36 50.31 -58.30
C LYS A 176 -9.27 51.47 -57.86
N ASP A 177 -9.67 52.36 -58.76
CA ASP A 177 -10.40 53.60 -58.41
C ASP A 177 -11.74 53.77 -59.14
N VAL A 178 -12.41 52.69 -59.56
CA VAL A 178 -13.78 52.79 -60.13
C VAL A 178 -14.80 52.95 -58.99
N PRO A 179 -15.45 54.12 -58.84
CA PRO A 179 -16.45 54.31 -57.80
C PRO A 179 -17.70 53.46 -58.10
N ALA A 180 -18.30 52.89 -57.05
CA ALA A 180 -19.52 52.10 -57.17
C ALA A 180 -20.63 52.93 -57.87
N GLY A 181 -21.12 52.45 -59.01
CA GLY A 181 -22.15 53.13 -59.79
C GLY A 181 -21.66 53.95 -61.00
N SER A 182 -20.34 54.09 -61.21
CA SER A 182 -19.79 54.82 -62.37
C SER A 182 -20.16 54.19 -63.71
N LEU A 183 -20.13 52.84 -63.81
CA LEU A 183 -20.63 52.11 -64.97
C LEU A 183 -22.12 52.36 -65.23
N ARG A 184 -22.94 52.38 -64.16
CA ARG A 184 -24.38 52.65 -64.24
C ARG A 184 -24.66 54.08 -64.71
N ALA A 185 -23.88 55.05 -64.23
CA ALA A 185 -23.94 56.43 -64.70
C ALA A 185 -23.53 56.56 -66.19
N GLY A 186 -22.45 55.89 -66.61
CA GLY A 186 -22.01 55.85 -68.00
C GLY A 186 -23.04 55.22 -68.95
N LEU A 187 -23.67 54.10 -68.54
CA LEU A 187 -24.75 53.45 -69.29
C LEU A 187 -25.99 54.34 -69.40
N ASN A 188 -26.36 55.05 -68.33
CA ASN A 188 -27.48 55.98 -68.35
C ASN A 188 -27.22 57.18 -69.27
N GLU A 189 -25.99 57.68 -69.31
CA GLU A 189 -25.60 58.75 -70.24
C GLU A 189 -25.59 58.28 -71.69
N LEU A 190 -25.11 57.06 -71.96
CA LEU A 190 -25.20 56.42 -73.27
C LEU A 190 -26.66 56.29 -73.71
N LYS A 191 -27.54 55.84 -72.81
CA LYS A 191 -28.99 55.75 -73.05
C LYS A 191 -29.60 57.11 -73.38
N ARG A 192 -29.21 58.17 -72.66
CA ARG A 192 -29.69 59.54 -72.90
C ARG A 192 -29.24 60.08 -74.26
N LEU A 193 -27.99 59.82 -74.66
CA LEU A 193 -27.44 60.21 -75.97
C LEU A 193 -28.09 59.45 -77.13
N ILE A 194 -28.40 58.16 -76.94
CA ILE A 194 -29.17 57.38 -77.93
C ILE A 194 -30.61 57.92 -78.02
N GLN A 195 -31.23 58.26 -76.88
CA GLN A 195 -32.59 58.80 -76.83
C GLN A 195 -32.69 60.19 -77.47
N SER A 196 -31.67 61.06 -77.35
CA SER A 196 -31.67 62.38 -78.00
C SER A 196 -31.54 62.32 -79.52
N VAL A 197 -30.97 61.23 -80.07
CA VAL A 197 -30.93 60.99 -81.52
C VAL A 197 -32.30 60.50 -82.04
N LEU A 198 -33.15 59.95 -81.17
CA LEU A 198 -34.44 59.39 -81.54
C LEU A 198 -35.61 60.38 -81.44
N ASP A 199 -35.46 61.54 -80.79
CA ASP A 199 -36.56 62.49 -80.54
C ASP A 199 -36.52 63.74 -81.45
N GLY A 200 -37.12 63.62 -82.64
CA GLY A 200 -37.64 64.70 -83.51
C GLY A 200 -38.90 64.19 -84.24
N PRO A 201 -39.93 65.03 -84.49
CA PRO A 201 -41.24 64.89 -83.85
C PRO A 201 -42.25 63.97 -84.54
N ASP A 202 -43.28 63.69 -83.74
CA ASP A 202 -44.62 63.17 -84.03
C ASP A 202 -44.80 61.66 -84.13
N SER A 203 -45.53 61.12 -83.15
CA SER A 203 -46.70 60.30 -83.47
C SER A 203 -47.74 60.38 -82.36
N THR A 204 -48.79 61.12 -82.70
CA THR A 204 -50.08 61.15 -82.04
C THR A 204 -50.72 59.76 -81.98
N SER A 205 -51.46 59.53 -80.90
CA SER A 205 -52.71 58.77 -80.91
C SER A 205 -52.62 57.28 -81.26
N SER A 206 -52.63 56.45 -80.22
CA SER A 206 -53.28 55.15 -80.30
C SER A 206 -54.00 54.80 -79.00
N ARG A 207 -55.20 55.39 -78.83
CA ARG A 207 -56.20 54.93 -77.84
C ARG A 207 -56.78 53.60 -78.28
N ARG A 208 -55.93 52.56 -78.28
CA ARG A 208 -56.21 51.11 -78.21
C ARG A 208 -55.04 50.33 -77.59
N SER A 209 -54.02 51.01 -77.06
CA SER A 209 -52.81 50.43 -76.43
C SER A 209 -52.85 50.46 -74.89
N ASP A 210 -53.71 51.27 -74.27
CA ASP A 210 -53.78 51.39 -72.80
C ASP A 210 -54.39 50.14 -72.17
N ASP A 211 -55.21 49.38 -72.90
CA ASP A 211 -55.78 48.12 -72.43
C ASP A 211 -54.72 47.01 -72.40
N ASP A 212 -53.91 46.88 -73.47
CA ASP A 212 -52.76 45.97 -73.51
C ASP A 212 -51.65 46.40 -72.54
N ALA A 213 -51.39 47.70 -72.37
CA ALA A 213 -50.37 48.21 -71.44
C ALA A 213 -50.80 48.09 -69.96
N LEU A 214 -52.08 48.29 -69.65
CA LEU A 214 -52.64 48.02 -68.32
C LEU A 214 -52.71 46.51 -68.06
N GLU A 215 -53.02 45.70 -69.08
CA GLU A 215 -53.00 44.24 -68.96
C GLU A 215 -51.58 43.70 -68.78
N GLU A 216 -50.58 44.30 -69.44
CA GLU A 216 -49.17 44.02 -69.24
C GLU A 216 -48.68 44.51 -67.86
N GLN A 217 -49.16 45.66 -67.37
CA GLN A 217 -48.87 46.17 -66.02
C GLN A 217 -49.53 45.29 -64.95
N ILE A 218 -50.74 44.78 -65.18
CA ILE A 218 -51.41 43.81 -64.30
C ILE A 218 -50.65 42.49 -64.30
N LYS A 219 -50.22 41.99 -65.48
CA LYS A 219 -49.36 40.81 -65.58
C LYS A 219 -48.05 41.01 -64.84
N GLN A 220 -47.37 42.15 -65.00
CA GLN A 220 -46.14 42.48 -64.29
C GLN A 220 -46.36 42.54 -62.78
N THR A 221 -47.39 43.23 -62.31
CA THR A 221 -47.70 43.33 -60.87
C THR A 221 -48.09 41.97 -60.29
N SER A 222 -48.75 41.12 -61.08
CA SER A 222 -49.09 39.75 -60.70
C SER A 222 -47.86 38.83 -60.65
N GLU A 223 -46.90 39.03 -61.55
CA GLU A 223 -45.63 38.34 -61.60
C GLU A 223 -44.74 38.78 -60.42
N ASP A 224 -44.63 40.09 -60.16
CA ASP A 224 -43.92 40.64 -59.01
C ASP A 224 -44.53 40.13 -57.69
N SER A 225 -45.85 40.03 -57.62
CA SER A 225 -46.55 39.42 -56.48
C SER A 225 -46.30 37.92 -56.36
N ARG A 226 -46.08 37.22 -57.48
CA ARG A 226 -45.71 35.79 -57.50
C ARG A 226 -44.27 35.60 -57.02
N VAL A 227 -43.33 36.39 -57.53
CA VAL A 227 -41.93 36.40 -57.10
C VAL A 227 -41.83 36.73 -55.61
N LEU A 228 -42.57 37.73 -55.12
CA LEU A 228 -42.60 38.06 -53.70
C LEU A 228 -43.14 36.91 -52.83
N ARG A 229 -44.17 36.19 -53.30
CA ARG A 229 -44.68 34.98 -52.61
C ARG A 229 -43.66 33.86 -52.59
N GLU A 230 -43.02 33.58 -53.72
CA GLU A 230 -41.95 32.57 -53.82
C GLU A 230 -40.78 32.90 -52.88
N LEU A 231 -40.41 34.18 -52.77
CA LEU A 231 -39.33 34.63 -51.88
C LEU A 231 -39.72 34.48 -50.39
N MET A 232 -40.94 34.87 -50.03
CA MET A 232 -41.50 34.64 -48.68
C MET A 232 -41.63 33.16 -48.33
N GLU A 233 -42.02 32.31 -49.28
CA GLU A 233 -42.06 30.86 -49.11
C GLU A 233 -40.65 30.28 -48.93
N GLY A 234 -39.66 30.78 -49.67
CA GLY A 234 -38.25 30.46 -49.48
C GLY A 234 -37.72 30.85 -48.11
N GLU A 235 -38.04 32.06 -47.62
CA GLU A 235 -37.69 32.50 -46.27
C GLU A 235 -38.37 31.65 -45.18
N ARG A 236 -39.65 31.30 -45.37
CA ARG A 236 -40.37 30.38 -44.47
C ARG A 236 -39.76 28.97 -44.47
N GLY A 237 -39.25 28.51 -45.61
CA GLY A 237 -38.51 27.25 -45.73
C GLY A 237 -37.21 27.28 -44.93
N LYS A 238 -36.41 28.33 -45.09
CA LYS A 238 -35.16 28.54 -44.32
C LYS A 238 -35.44 28.63 -42.82
N LEU A 239 -36.51 29.32 -42.42
CA LEU A 239 -36.90 29.41 -41.00
C LEU A 239 -37.31 28.05 -40.42
N ARG A 240 -38.00 27.20 -41.20
CA ARG A 240 -38.31 25.81 -40.78
C ARG A 240 -37.04 24.99 -40.59
N GLN A 241 -36.11 25.04 -41.55
CA GLN A 241 -34.83 24.33 -41.45
C GLN A 241 -34.03 24.78 -40.22
N SER A 242 -33.95 26.09 -39.97
CA SER A 242 -33.30 26.65 -38.78
C SER A 242 -33.97 26.19 -37.48
N LEU A 243 -35.30 26.09 -37.44
CA LEU A 243 -36.02 25.58 -36.27
C LEU A 243 -35.72 24.09 -36.01
N GLU A 244 -35.67 23.26 -37.06
CA GLU A 244 -35.34 21.84 -36.98
C GLU A 244 -33.90 21.63 -36.49
N GLU A 245 -32.94 22.41 -37.00
CA GLU A 245 -31.55 22.41 -36.52
C GLU A 245 -31.45 22.83 -35.05
N LEU A 246 -32.19 23.86 -34.64
CA LEU A 246 -32.22 24.33 -33.25
C LEU A 246 -32.83 23.27 -32.32
N GLN A 247 -33.87 22.56 -32.74
CA GLN A 247 -34.42 21.42 -31.99
C GLN A 247 -33.42 20.26 -31.88
N ARG A 248 -32.68 19.97 -32.96
CA ARG A 248 -31.65 18.92 -32.97
C ARG A 248 -30.52 19.25 -32.00
N LEU A 249 -30.01 20.49 -32.06
CA LEU A 249 -28.98 20.98 -31.15
C LEU A 249 -29.48 21.01 -29.70
N HIS A 250 -30.71 21.46 -29.46
CA HIS A 250 -31.31 21.45 -28.13
C HIS A 250 -31.40 20.03 -27.54
N SER A 251 -31.82 19.05 -28.36
CA SER A 251 -31.86 17.64 -27.96
C SER A 251 -30.47 17.11 -27.62
N GLN A 252 -29.46 17.46 -28.42
CA GLN A 252 -28.07 17.07 -28.18
C GLN A 252 -27.50 17.68 -26.89
N VAL A 253 -27.74 18.98 -26.66
CA VAL A 253 -27.33 19.66 -25.41
C VAL A 253 -28.00 19.04 -24.19
N THR A 254 -29.28 18.66 -24.30
CA THR A 254 -30.01 18.01 -23.21
C THR A 254 -29.39 16.65 -22.86
N LEU A 255 -29.09 15.83 -23.87
CA LEU A 255 -28.43 14.53 -23.66
C LEU A 255 -27.05 14.70 -23.01
N LEU A 256 -26.22 15.59 -23.55
CA LEU A 256 -24.89 15.87 -23.01
C LEU A 256 -24.96 16.43 -21.58
N SER A 257 -25.98 17.24 -21.26
CA SER A 257 -26.18 17.76 -19.90
C SER A 257 -26.50 16.65 -18.91
N VAL A 258 -27.35 15.68 -19.30
CA VAL A 258 -27.67 14.51 -18.46
C VAL A 258 -26.44 13.63 -18.27
N GLU A 259 -25.70 13.37 -19.34
CA GLU A 259 -24.45 12.61 -19.27
C GLU A 259 -23.43 13.29 -18.35
N MET A 260 -23.28 14.62 -18.45
CA MET A 260 -22.42 15.38 -17.55
C MET A 260 -22.86 15.29 -16.08
N THR A 261 -24.17 15.28 -15.80
CA THR A 261 -24.66 15.10 -14.42
C THR A 261 -24.35 13.71 -13.88
N VAL A 262 -24.56 12.66 -14.68
CA VAL A 262 -24.24 11.27 -14.27
C VAL A 262 -22.74 11.09 -14.03
N LEU A 263 -21.90 11.60 -14.92
CA LEU A 263 -20.45 11.52 -14.76
C LEU A 263 -19.97 12.32 -13.53
N LYS A 264 -20.58 13.48 -13.25
CA LYS A 264 -20.28 14.26 -12.04
C LYS A 264 -20.63 13.48 -10.77
N GLU A 265 -21.82 12.89 -10.72
CA GLU A 265 -22.28 12.07 -9.59
C GLU A 265 -21.42 10.83 -9.38
N GLU A 266 -21.01 10.15 -10.45
CA GLU A 266 -20.11 9.00 -10.37
C GLU A 266 -18.72 9.41 -9.84
N ARG A 267 -18.19 10.52 -10.34
CA ARG A 267 -16.92 11.11 -9.87
C ARG A 267 -16.99 11.53 -8.40
N ASP A 268 -18.12 12.07 -7.94
CA ASP A 268 -18.31 12.46 -6.54
C ASP A 268 -18.51 11.24 -5.64
N ARG A 269 -19.17 10.18 -6.13
CA ARG A 269 -19.28 8.89 -5.44
C ARG A 269 -17.92 8.22 -5.27
N LEU A 270 -17.11 8.17 -6.33
CA LEU A 270 -15.76 7.60 -6.29
C LEU A 270 -14.84 8.42 -5.37
N ARG A 271 -14.96 9.76 -5.38
CA ARG A 271 -14.26 10.63 -4.43
C ARG A 271 -14.67 10.34 -2.99
N GLY A 272 -15.96 10.18 -2.72
CA GLY A 272 -16.47 9.85 -1.39
C GLY A 272 -15.94 8.50 -0.87
N SER A 273 -15.89 7.47 -1.72
CA SER A 273 -15.35 6.16 -1.34
C SER A 273 -13.82 6.15 -1.23
N ALA A 274 -13.10 6.91 -2.06
CA ALA A 274 -11.66 7.11 -1.88
C ALA A 274 -11.33 7.84 -0.57
N GLU A 275 -12.28 8.66 -0.08
CA GLU A 275 -12.25 9.31 1.21
C GLU A 275 -12.92 8.48 2.33
N ASP A 276 -13.10 7.15 2.18
CA ASP A 276 -13.57 6.25 3.25
C ASP A 276 -12.54 6.19 4.40
N LYS A 277 -12.51 7.27 5.18
CA LYS A 277 -11.63 7.55 6.31
C LYS A 277 -11.72 6.44 7.34
N GLU A 278 -12.89 5.82 7.48
CA GLU A 278 -13.12 4.71 8.42
C GLU A 278 -12.26 3.49 8.08
N THR A 279 -12.19 3.08 6.81
CA THR A 279 -11.34 1.94 6.40
C THR A 279 -9.85 2.26 6.57
N ASN A 280 -9.45 3.50 6.28
CA ASN A 280 -8.08 3.96 6.47
C ASN A 280 -7.71 4.04 7.97
N GLU A 281 -8.63 4.49 8.82
CA GLU A 281 -8.45 4.53 10.28
C GLU A 281 -8.34 3.11 10.87
N GLN A 282 -9.16 2.17 10.39
CA GLN A 282 -9.08 0.76 10.76
C GLN A 282 -7.75 0.14 10.33
N LEU A 283 -7.29 0.42 9.10
CA LEU A 283 -5.97 -0.02 8.62
C LEU A 283 -4.84 0.55 9.50
N LEU A 284 -4.87 1.85 9.79
CA LEU A 284 -3.87 2.48 10.66
C LEU A 284 -3.88 1.91 12.07
N LYS A 285 -5.05 1.55 12.61
CA LYS A 285 -5.16 0.87 13.90
C LYS A 285 -4.53 -0.53 13.84
N ALA A 286 -4.83 -1.32 12.82
CA ALA A 286 -4.23 -2.65 12.65
C ALA A 286 -2.70 -2.60 12.51
N ILE A 287 -2.16 -1.57 11.84
CA ILE A 287 -0.71 -1.33 11.75
C ILE A 287 -0.12 -1.07 13.14
N ARG A 288 -0.73 -0.17 13.93
CA ARG A 288 -0.26 0.12 15.29
C ARG A 288 -0.29 -1.11 16.19
N ASP A 289 -1.37 -1.87 16.16
CA ASP A 289 -1.54 -3.07 16.98
C ASP A 289 -0.49 -4.14 16.61
N ARG A 290 -0.19 -4.29 15.30
CA ARG A 290 0.89 -5.17 14.81
C ARG A 290 2.25 -4.72 15.31
N ASP A 291 2.56 -3.43 15.21
CA ASP A 291 3.86 -2.90 15.61
C ASP A 291 4.07 -3.01 17.12
N GLU A 292 3.01 -2.82 17.93
CA GLU A 292 3.04 -3.08 19.36
C GLU A 292 3.29 -4.57 19.68
N ALA A 293 2.65 -5.48 18.95
CA ALA A 293 2.88 -6.92 19.10
C ALA A 293 4.32 -7.32 18.73
N ILE A 294 4.89 -6.73 17.68
CA ILE A 294 6.29 -6.94 17.30
C ILE A 294 7.24 -6.43 18.39
N ALA A 295 6.98 -5.25 18.96
CA ALA A 295 7.78 -4.72 20.06
C ALA A 295 7.76 -5.64 21.29
N LYS A 296 6.57 -6.14 21.66
CA LYS A 296 6.42 -7.12 22.76
C LYS A 296 7.15 -8.44 22.48
N LYS A 297 7.05 -8.96 21.25
CA LYS A 297 7.77 -10.16 20.82
C LYS A 297 9.28 -9.97 20.97
N ASN A 298 9.83 -8.88 20.44
CA ASN A 298 11.27 -8.58 20.52
C ASN A 298 11.73 -8.44 21.98
N ALA A 299 10.92 -7.84 22.86
CA ALA A 299 11.21 -7.76 24.29
C ALA A 299 11.31 -9.14 24.95
N VAL A 300 10.38 -10.04 24.65
CA VAL A 300 10.41 -11.42 25.16
C VAL A 300 11.60 -12.20 24.60
N GLU A 301 11.93 -12.04 23.31
CA GLU A 301 13.09 -12.67 22.70
C GLU A 301 14.41 -12.22 23.33
N MET A 302 14.53 -10.93 23.69
CA MET A 302 15.69 -10.41 24.43
C MET A 302 15.81 -11.03 25.82
N GLU A 303 14.72 -11.12 26.58
CA GLU A 303 14.74 -11.77 27.90
C GLU A 303 15.02 -13.26 27.79
N LEU A 304 14.52 -13.93 26.76
CA LEU A 304 14.83 -15.35 26.49
C LEU A 304 16.32 -15.55 26.20
N ALA A 305 16.92 -14.69 25.38
CA ALA A 305 18.35 -14.73 25.08
C ALA A 305 19.18 -14.51 26.36
N LYS A 306 18.77 -13.59 27.22
CA LYS A 306 19.39 -13.34 28.52
C LYS A 306 19.31 -14.55 29.45
N CYS A 307 18.12 -15.14 29.63
CA CYS A 307 17.95 -16.37 30.42
C CYS A 307 18.82 -17.52 29.89
N LYS A 308 18.96 -17.66 28.56
CA LYS A 308 19.84 -18.66 27.96
C LYS A 308 21.32 -18.41 28.28
N MET A 309 21.76 -17.15 28.27
CA MET A 309 23.11 -16.78 28.70
C MET A 309 23.32 -17.09 30.19
N ASP A 310 22.35 -16.78 31.05
CA ASP A 310 22.42 -17.07 32.48
C ASP A 310 22.51 -18.58 32.75
N MET A 311 21.73 -19.39 32.04
CA MET A 311 21.79 -20.86 32.12
C MET A 311 23.17 -21.38 31.68
N MET A 312 23.73 -20.87 30.57
CA MET A 312 25.07 -21.25 30.11
C MET A 312 26.15 -20.86 31.12
N SER A 313 26.05 -19.67 31.72
CA SER A 313 26.96 -19.22 32.77
C SER A 313 26.89 -20.12 34.01
N LEU A 314 25.68 -20.43 34.47
CA LEU A 314 25.47 -21.30 35.63
C LEU A 314 25.97 -22.73 35.36
N ASN A 315 25.76 -23.26 34.17
CA ASN A 315 26.29 -24.57 33.78
C ASN A 315 27.82 -24.58 33.79
N SER A 316 28.46 -23.53 33.27
CA SER A 316 29.92 -23.38 33.36
C SER A 316 30.40 -23.37 34.82
N GLN A 317 29.75 -22.58 35.68
CA GLN A 317 30.08 -22.52 37.12
C GLN A 317 29.91 -23.88 37.81
N LEU A 318 28.85 -24.62 37.46
CA LEU A 318 28.62 -25.96 38.00
C LEU A 318 29.71 -26.94 37.58
N LEU A 319 30.11 -26.94 36.30
CA LEU A 319 31.19 -27.77 35.79
C LEU A 319 32.51 -27.46 36.50
N ASP A 320 32.83 -26.18 36.70
CA ASP A 320 34.02 -25.75 37.45
C ASP A 320 33.98 -26.24 38.90
N ALA A 321 32.83 -26.13 39.58
CA ALA A 321 32.66 -26.61 40.95
C ALA A 321 32.81 -28.15 41.06
N ILE A 322 32.27 -28.90 40.10
CA ILE A 322 32.44 -30.35 40.01
C ILE A 322 33.93 -30.69 39.82
N GLN A 323 34.61 -29.99 38.91
CA GLN A 323 36.03 -30.21 38.64
C GLN A 323 36.89 -29.91 39.88
N GLN A 324 36.61 -28.82 40.60
CA GLN A 324 37.28 -28.49 41.87
C GLN A 324 37.05 -29.59 42.92
N LYS A 325 35.81 -30.06 43.08
CA LYS A 325 35.48 -31.14 44.02
C LYS A 325 36.18 -32.44 43.66
N LEU A 326 36.24 -32.80 42.36
CA LEU A 326 36.94 -33.98 41.89
C LEU A 326 38.44 -33.91 42.23
N ASN A 327 39.07 -32.76 41.97
CA ASN A 327 40.49 -32.53 42.26
C ASN A 327 40.79 -32.68 43.76
N LEU A 328 39.96 -32.09 44.63
CA LEU A 328 40.11 -32.22 46.08
C LEU A 328 39.92 -33.65 46.57
N SER A 329 38.94 -34.37 46.03
CA SER A 329 38.74 -35.79 46.35
C SER A 329 39.96 -36.64 45.96
N GLN A 330 40.55 -36.40 44.79
CA GLN A 330 41.78 -37.08 44.36
C GLN A 330 42.97 -36.76 45.26
N GLN A 331 43.13 -35.50 45.69
CA GLN A 331 44.17 -35.12 46.65
C GLN A 331 43.99 -35.82 48.00
N LEU A 332 42.74 -35.96 48.47
CA LEU A 332 42.44 -36.69 49.70
C LEU A 332 42.74 -38.18 49.58
N GLU A 333 42.38 -38.81 48.45
CA GLU A 333 42.70 -40.22 48.19
C GLU A 333 44.22 -40.46 48.15
N ALA A 334 44.97 -39.58 47.47
CA ALA A 334 46.44 -39.63 47.46
C ALA A 334 47.03 -39.49 48.88
N TRP A 335 46.52 -38.55 49.67
CA TRP A 335 46.95 -38.38 51.06
C TRP A 335 46.61 -39.59 51.92
N GLN A 336 45.43 -40.20 51.72
CA GLN A 336 45.04 -41.42 52.39
C GLN A 336 46.00 -42.56 52.06
N ASP A 337 46.34 -42.77 50.79
CA ASP A 337 47.31 -43.80 50.37
C ASP A 337 48.68 -43.59 51.01
N ASP A 338 49.17 -42.36 51.04
CA ASP A 338 50.45 -42.03 51.69
C ASP A 338 50.43 -42.32 53.19
N MET A 339 49.34 -42.00 53.88
CA MET A 339 49.18 -42.31 55.30
C MET A 339 49.12 -43.83 55.56
N HIS A 340 48.41 -44.60 54.72
CA HIS A 340 48.41 -46.06 54.83
C HIS A 340 49.82 -46.63 54.65
N ARG A 341 50.58 -46.15 53.65
CA ARG A 341 51.98 -46.56 53.44
C ARG A 341 52.86 -46.27 54.64
N VAL A 342 52.70 -45.09 55.27
CA VAL A 342 53.44 -44.73 56.49
C VAL A 342 53.09 -45.68 57.64
N ILE A 343 51.80 -46.02 57.82
CA ILE A 343 51.36 -46.96 58.85
C ILE A 343 51.96 -48.35 58.59
N ASP A 344 51.89 -48.85 57.36
CA ASP A 344 52.43 -50.15 56.97
C ASP A 344 53.96 -50.21 57.20
N GLN A 345 54.69 -49.15 56.80
CA GLN A 345 56.13 -49.06 57.05
C GLN A 345 56.44 -49.07 58.55
N GLN A 346 55.70 -48.31 59.36
CA GLN A 346 55.89 -48.31 60.82
C GLN A 346 55.59 -49.66 61.46
N LEU A 347 54.59 -50.40 60.96
CA LEU A 347 54.30 -51.76 61.42
C LEU A 347 55.42 -52.73 61.07
N MET A 348 55.94 -52.67 59.84
CA MET A 348 57.06 -53.51 59.40
C MET A 348 58.34 -53.21 60.19
N ASP A 349 58.67 -51.93 60.41
CA ASP A 349 59.83 -51.51 61.20
C ASP A 349 59.74 -51.98 62.65
N LYS A 350 58.53 -51.98 63.24
CA LYS A 350 58.28 -52.51 64.59
C LYS A 350 58.51 -54.01 64.65
N HIS A 351 57.92 -54.77 63.72
CA HIS A 351 58.12 -56.21 63.63
C HIS A 351 59.61 -56.55 63.42
N LEU A 352 60.32 -55.84 62.53
CA LEU A 352 61.74 -56.10 62.32
C LEU A 352 62.58 -55.85 63.59
N LYS A 353 62.26 -54.82 64.37
CA LYS A 353 62.92 -54.53 65.66
C LYS A 353 62.62 -55.58 66.73
N GLU A 354 61.40 -56.10 66.78
CA GLU A 354 61.02 -57.20 67.68
C GLU A 354 61.73 -58.51 67.31
N TRP A 355 61.90 -58.77 66.02
CA TRP A 355 62.49 -60.03 65.51
C TRP A 355 64.03 -59.99 65.43
N SER A 356 64.65 -58.81 65.50
CA SER A 356 66.11 -58.64 65.54
C SER A 356 66.70 -58.78 66.95
N GLN A 357 65.88 -59.03 67.99
CA GLN A 357 66.37 -59.35 69.34
C GLN A 357 66.56 -60.87 69.50
N PRO A 358 67.77 -61.38 69.81
CA PRO A 358 67.96 -62.80 70.10
C PRO A 358 67.49 -63.17 71.51
N ALA A 359 66.83 -64.33 71.63
CA ALA A 359 66.46 -64.93 72.90
C ALA A 359 67.65 -65.65 73.57
N TYR A 360 68.22 -65.06 74.63
CA TYR A 360 68.85 -65.68 75.82
C TYR A 360 69.05 -64.55 76.86
N SER A 361 68.82 -64.63 78.17
CA SER A 361 68.66 -65.74 79.11
C SER A 361 67.75 -65.34 80.29
N PHE A 362 67.15 -66.37 80.89
CA PHE A 362 66.56 -66.41 82.22
C PHE A 362 67.54 -66.01 83.36
N SER A 363 66.97 -65.51 84.46
CA SER A 363 67.50 -65.45 85.84
C SER A 363 68.61 -64.42 86.09
N ASN A 364 68.55 -63.48 87.04
CA ASN A 364 68.20 -63.65 88.45
C ASN A 364 68.04 -62.27 89.13
N GLY A 365 67.17 -62.19 90.14
CA GLY A 365 67.41 -61.31 91.30
C GLY A 365 66.68 -59.97 91.36
N TYR A 366 65.87 -59.86 92.41
CA TYR A 366 65.50 -58.67 93.17
C TYR A 366 64.20 -57.93 92.82
N SER A 367 63.26 -58.08 93.74
CA SER A 367 62.24 -57.10 94.11
C SER A 367 61.83 -57.35 95.57
N PRO A 368 61.25 -56.37 96.30
CA PRO A 368 61.42 -54.92 96.14
C PRO A 368 61.48 -54.18 97.49
N CYS A 369 61.86 -52.90 97.48
CA CYS A 369 61.40 -51.94 98.47
C CYS A 369 61.33 -50.53 97.89
N SER A 370 60.15 -49.91 98.11
CA SER A 370 59.87 -48.47 98.15
C SER A 370 59.81 -47.67 96.83
N GLY A 371 58.73 -46.88 96.67
CA GLY A 371 58.69 -45.84 95.65
C GLY A 371 57.31 -45.34 95.18
N ARG A 372 56.42 -45.05 96.11
CA ARG A 372 55.19 -44.26 96.00
C ARG A 372 55.27 -43.10 94.96
N SER A 373 54.41 -43.09 93.94
CA SER A 373 53.66 -41.89 93.53
C SER A 373 52.57 -42.23 92.52
N SER A 374 51.33 -42.05 92.95
CA SER A 374 50.09 -42.31 92.23
C SER A 374 49.54 -40.99 91.68
N ARG A 375 49.29 -40.92 90.37
CA ARG A 375 48.29 -40.03 89.77
C ARG A 375 47.87 -40.52 88.39
N GLY A 376 46.55 -40.64 88.21
CA GLY A 376 45.88 -40.57 86.92
C GLY A 376 45.53 -41.90 86.28
N MET A 377 44.36 -42.43 86.64
CA MET A 377 43.71 -43.56 85.97
C MET A 377 43.10 -43.13 84.62
N SER A 378 43.37 -43.92 83.58
CA SER A 378 42.35 -44.33 82.58
C SER A 378 41.85 -45.73 83.02
N PRO A 379 41.01 -46.52 82.29
CA PRO A 379 40.27 -46.29 81.04
C PRO A 379 38.86 -46.99 81.05
N LEU A 380 38.32 -47.23 79.83
CA LEU A 380 37.35 -48.27 79.40
C LEU A 380 35.92 -47.75 79.26
N GLY A 381 35.21 -47.90 78.14
CA GLY A 381 35.47 -48.64 76.90
C GLY A 381 34.13 -49.19 76.38
N GLN A 382 33.93 -49.26 75.06
CA GLN A 382 33.24 -50.38 74.40
C GLN A 382 33.11 -50.18 72.88
N LYS A 383 33.75 -51.12 72.17
CA LYS A 383 33.29 -51.86 70.97
C LYS A 383 32.44 -51.12 69.92
N GLY A 384 33.04 -50.92 68.75
CA GLY A 384 32.34 -50.71 67.48
C GLY A 384 32.94 -51.63 66.41
N THR A 385 32.15 -52.63 66.03
CA THR A 385 32.47 -53.71 65.09
C THR A 385 32.63 -53.17 63.66
N ILE A 386 33.66 -53.64 62.95
CA ILE A 386 33.92 -53.35 61.54
C ILE A 386 32.90 -54.10 60.67
N SER A 387 32.25 -53.38 59.75
CA SER A 387 31.54 -53.96 58.60
C SER A 387 31.82 -53.10 57.36
N PHE A 388 32.49 -53.70 56.38
CA PHE A 388 32.69 -53.12 55.05
C PHE A 388 31.46 -53.36 54.16
N PRO A 389 31.06 -52.39 53.33
CA PRO A 389 30.32 -52.70 52.12
C PRO A 389 31.04 -52.17 50.87
N PHE A 390 31.50 -53.14 50.07
CA PHE A 390 31.18 -53.28 48.64
C PHE A 390 31.19 -52.03 47.75
N SER A 391 32.23 -51.92 46.93
CA SER A 391 32.34 -51.01 45.78
C SER A 391 31.19 -51.19 44.78
N ARG A 392 30.39 -50.14 44.55
CA ARG A 392 29.51 -50.06 43.36
C ARG A 392 30.21 -49.30 42.25
N LYS A 393 30.46 -50.02 41.16
CA LYS A 393 30.91 -49.50 39.87
C LYS A 393 29.69 -48.90 39.17
N ILE A 394 29.66 -47.58 39.01
CA ILE A 394 28.62 -46.89 38.24
C ILE A 394 29.03 -46.98 36.76
N ASN A 395 28.22 -47.67 35.96
CA ASN A 395 28.35 -47.73 34.51
C ASN A 395 27.50 -46.61 33.92
N VAL A 396 28.14 -45.52 33.46
CA VAL A 396 27.47 -44.46 32.72
C VAL A 396 27.36 -44.93 31.28
N LYS A 397 26.17 -45.38 30.88
CA LYS A 397 25.83 -45.53 29.46
C LYS A 397 25.83 -44.13 28.85
N GLY A 398 26.76 -43.89 27.93
CA GLY A 398 26.75 -42.71 27.08
C GLY A 398 25.59 -42.82 26.08
N GLU A 399 24.59 -41.96 26.25
CA GLU A 399 23.65 -41.63 25.19
C GLU A 399 24.20 -40.40 24.47
N THR A 400 24.73 -40.62 23.27
CA THR A 400 25.05 -39.58 22.30
C THR A 400 23.76 -39.06 21.68
N PHE A 401 23.42 -37.80 21.93
CA PHE A 401 22.43 -37.07 21.14
C PHE A 401 23.10 -36.43 19.91
N PRO A 402 22.45 -36.45 18.73
CA PRO A 402 23.03 -35.88 17.51
C PRO A 402 22.98 -34.35 17.57
N ILE A 403 24.12 -33.72 17.28
CA ILE A 403 24.22 -32.29 17.01
C ILE A 403 23.59 -32.04 15.64
N ILE A 404 22.41 -31.42 15.62
CA ILE A 404 21.87 -30.80 14.41
C ILE A 404 22.53 -29.43 14.31
N SER A 405 23.49 -29.30 13.40
CA SER A 405 24.08 -28.02 13.02
C SER A 405 23.05 -27.17 12.27
N ALA A 406 22.97 -25.90 12.66
CA ALA A 406 22.42 -24.82 11.84
C ALA A 406 23.54 -24.19 11.00
#